data_AF-A0A942ZNB8-F1
#
_entry.id   AF-A0A942ZNB8-F1
#
_cell.length_a   1.000
_cell.length_b   1.000
_cell.length_c   1.000
_cell.angle_alpha   90.00
_cell.angle_beta   90.00
_cell.angle_gamma   90.00
#
_symmetry.space_group_name_H-M   'P 1'
#
loop_
_entity.id
_entity.type
_entity.pdbx_description
1 polymer ?
#
loop_
_entity_poly.entity_id
_entity_poly.type
_entity_poly.pdbx_seq_one_letter_code
_entity_poly.pdbx_strand_id
1 'polypeptide(L)'
;MTCKDIFDLYASDTEKSDLCDAYRNVPLDSRDEIHKNNTPLHTACYFADITAVAILLERGADTNVRNDDGDTPLCVMAKRNSCPNDTLYADISGLLLSKGAKVTRSGKNTTALIEAVRNRHFLMADVLLMTGNRIDSTDWNGDNVLHAICDSAGYIANNIKSRKKRIADFAERWYSDKDKQETYEELESLLVLDKQCCHTARIILESGQIDSEEKNNCGKTPFLIAAELLLRGGADPNFRDSEERTAFAVWMSNRGHGCEYKEPCLHFLQCLTVCGWDLESPADKEGNTALSVACRGAKYDTGIWAVRYLVENGADVNAHNMQGQTPAMNLYGGRYWDGNIPRFSGFARSYPYDGRACTEQDAETLEVLLEAGADINVKDKWGNTLLHYIAGSSMRGSKEATELVMEFGTPDVSAVNNEGLTALDIAAKKNDETLVKFLLKYS
;
A
#
# COMPACT_ATOMS: atom_id res chain seq x y z
N MET A 1 -8.06 16.11 48.92
CA MET A 1 -7.31 15.94 47.66
C MET A 1 -7.96 14.81 46.88
N THR A 2 -8.84 15.17 45.96
CA THR A 2 -9.53 14.28 45.03
C THR A 2 -8.83 14.31 43.67
N CYS A 3 -9.12 13.36 42.78
CA CYS A 3 -8.60 13.37 41.40
C CYS A 3 -9.00 14.65 40.65
N LYS A 4 -10.19 15.20 40.94
CA LYS A 4 -10.64 16.49 40.42
C LYS A 4 -9.76 17.65 40.88
N ASP A 5 -9.46 17.72 42.18
CA ASP A 5 -8.59 18.78 42.73
C ASP A 5 -7.22 18.77 42.03
N ILE A 6 -6.67 17.59 41.72
CA ILE A 6 -5.40 17.45 41.01
C ILE A 6 -5.48 18.00 39.58
N PHE A 7 -6.58 17.77 38.87
CA PHE A 7 -6.77 18.31 37.53
C PHE A 7 -6.77 19.85 37.56
N ASP A 8 -7.48 20.43 38.53
CA ASP A 8 -7.56 21.89 38.71
C ASP A 8 -6.18 22.48 39.07
N LEU A 9 -5.34 21.76 39.82
CA LEU A 9 -3.97 22.19 40.15
C LEU A 9 -3.06 22.33 38.91
N TYR A 10 -3.26 21.50 37.86
CA TYR A 10 -2.55 21.70 36.59
C TYR A 10 -3.05 22.94 35.84
N ALA A 11 -4.33 23.31 36.00
CA ALA A 11 -4.89 24.50 35.35
C ALA A 11 -4.47 25.82 36.04
N SER A 12 -4.04 25.78 37.30
CA SER A 12 -3.65 26.96 38.09
C SER A 12 -2.16 27.29 38.13
N ASP A 13 -1.32 26.65 37.31
CA ASP A 13 0.15 26.85 37.25
C ASP A 13 0.84 26.69 38.63
N THR A 14 0.40 25.68 39.39
CA THR A 14 0.86 25.40 40.75
C THR A 14 2.31 24.86 40.74
N GLU A 15 3.08 25.12 41.82
CA GLU A 15 4.43 24.58 41.96
C GLU A 15 4.47 23.04 41.85
N LYS A 16 5.50 22.51 41.17
CA LYS A 16 5.69 21.05 40.99
C LYS A 16 5.79 20.28 42.30
N SER A 17 6.26 20.91 43.38
CA SER A 17 6.34 20.36 44.74
C SER A 17 4.95 20.02 45.29
N ASP A 18 4.03 20.98 45.24
CA ASP A 18 2.66 20.83 45.74
C ASP A 18 1.89 19.78 44.96
N LEU A 19 2.14 19.70 43.64
CA LEU A 19 1.57 18.68 42.78
C LEU A 19 2.08 17.27 43.12
N CYS A 20 3.39 17.12 43.38
CA CYS A 20 3.95 15.84 43.82
C CYS A 20 3.34 15.39 45.16
N ASP A 21 3.15 16.31 46.10
CA ASP A 21 2.54 16.01 47.39
C ASP A 21 1.05 15.69 47.25
N ALA A 22 0.34 16.32 46.31
CA ALA A 22 -1.02 15.93 45.97
C ALA A 22 -1.10 14.48 45.46
N TYR A 23 -0.22 14.08 44.54
CA TYR A 23 -0.16 12.71 44.01
C TYR A 23 0.30 11.67 45.05
N ARG A 24 1.09 12.07 46.05
CA ARG A 24 1.45 11.20 47.19
C ARG A 24 0.29 10.95 48.15
N ASN A 25 -0.75 11.78 48.14
CA ASN A 25 -1.84 11.68 49.11
C ASN A 25 -3.17 11.27 48.49
N VAL A 26 -3.33 11.38 47.16
CA VAL A 26 -4.57 11.01 46.48
C VAL A 26 -4.83 9.49 46.57
N PRO A 27 -6.09 9.07 46.83
CA PRO A 27 -6.50 7.68 46.68
C PRO A 27 -6.31 7.22 45.24
N LEU A 28 -5.70 6.04 45.04
CA LEU A 28 -5.35 5.54 43.71
C LEU A 28 -6.59 5.19 42.85
N ASP A 29 -7.69 4.84 43.50
CA ASP A 29 -8.99 4.51 42.93
C ASP A 29 -9.91 5.73 42.79
N SER A 30 -9.46 6.91 43.21
CA SER A 30 -10.21 8.16 43.07
C SER A 30 -10.60 8.37 41.61
N ARG A 31 -11.80 8.89 41.40
CA ARG A 31 -12.35 9.15 40.09
C ARG A 31 -12.66 10.62 39.90
N ASP A 32 -12.33 11.14 38.72
CA ASP A 32 -12.75 12.46 38.28
C ASP A 32 -14.06 12.36 37.49
N GLU A 33 -15.18 12.54 38.19
CA GLU A 33 -16.53 12.48 37.60
C GLU A 33 -16.77 13.54 36.51
N ILE A 34 -15.94 14.60 36.45
CA ILE A 34 -16.06 15.66 35.45
C ILE A 34 -15.26 15.31 34.20
N HIS A 35 -14.04 14.81 34.38
CA HIS A 35 -13.13 14.49 33.28
C HIS A 35 -13.15 13.00 32.97
N LYS A 36 -14.29 12.52 32.45
CA LYS A 36 -14.44 11.16 31.88
C LYS A 36 -14.18 10.04 32.87
N ASN A 37 -14.36 10.27 34.16
CA ASN A 37 -14.13 9.28 35.21
C ASN A 37 -12.67 8.80 35.27
N ASN A 38 -11.74 9.70 34.95
CA ASN A 38 -10.30 9.45 34.96
C ASN A 38 -9.79 9.13 36.38
N THR A 39 -8.82 8.22 36.48
CA THR A 39 -8.04 8.00 37.71
C THR A 39 -6.87 8.99 37.79
N PRO A 40 -6.20 9.13 38.95
CA PRO A 40 -5.00 9.97 39.04
C PRO A 40 -3.93 9.59 38.02
N LEU A 41 -3.81 8.29 37.69
CA LEU A 41 -2.86 7.82 36.69
C LEU A 41 -3.26 8.25 35.27
N HIS A 42 -4.55 8.30 34.94
CA HIS A 42 -5.01 8.89 33.67
C HIS A 42 -4.66 10.38 33.61
N THR A 43 -4.87 11.13 34.69
CA THR A 43 -4.54 12.56 34.75
C THR A 43 -3.03 12.80 34.60
N ALA A 44 -2.20 12.03 35.29
CA ALA A 44 -0.74 12.13 35.18
C ALA A 44 -0.25 11.77 33.76
N CYS A 45 -0.79 10.71 33.16
CA CYS A 45 -0.47 10.32 31.78
C CYS A 45 -1.01 11.33 30.75
N TYR A 46 -2.19 11.91 31.02
CA TYR A 46 -2.72 13.02 30.24
C TYR A 46 -1.66 14.11 30.24
N PHE A 47 -1.31 14.73 31.37
CA PHE A 47 -0.33 15.83 31.42
C PHE A 47 1.12 15.46 31.10
N ALA A 48 1.44 14.19 30.80
CA ALA A 48 2.79 13.69 30.56
C ALA A 48 3.76 13.99 31.72
N ASP A 49 3.27 13.88 32.95
CA ASP A 49 4.05 14.11 34.15
C ASP A 49 4.71 12.82 34.62
N ILE A 50 5.95 12.59 34.15
CA ILE A 50 6.71 11.38 34.48
C ILE A 50 6.93 11.19 35.99
N THR A 51 7.01 12.29 36.76
CA THR A 51 7.24 12.21 38.21
C THR A 51 5.97 11.75 38.92
N ALA A 52 4.82 12.33 38.55
CA ALA A 52 3.52 11.88 39.07
C ALA A 52 3.22 10.43 38.67
N VAL A 53 3.51 10.05 37.41
CA VAL A 53 3.38 8.65 36.95
C VAL A 53 4.25 7.73 37.80
N ALA A 54 5.52 8.05 38.02
CA ALA A 54 6.42 7.24 38.84
C ALA A 54 5.89 7.06 40.28
N ILE A 55 5.47 8.15 40.93
CA ILE A 55 4.89 8.10 42.29
C ILE A 55 3.67 7.18 42.35
N LEU A 56 2.75 7.30 41.39
CA LEU A 56 1.53 6.50 41.36
C LEU A 56 1.83 5.01 41.11
N LEU A 57 2.78 4.71 40.21
CA LEU A 57 3.19 3.34 39.92
C LEU A 57 3.95 2.69 41.10
N GLU A 58 4.77 3.45 41.83
CA GLU A 58 5.42 2.99 43.07
C GLU A 58 4.39 2.67 44.16
N ARG A 59 3.31 3.44 44.22
CA ARG A 59 2.18 3.19 45.13
C ARG A 59 1.28 2.02 44.68
N GLY A 60 1.53 1.43 43.51
CA GLY A 60 0.77 0.29 43.00
C GLY A 60 -0.51 0.66 42.27
N ALA A 61 -0.57 1.83 41.62
CA ALA A 61 -1.69 2.20 40.76
C ALA A 61 -1.87 1.16 39.64
N ASP A 62 -3.12 0.72 39.42
CA ASP A 62 -3.44 -0.20 38.32
C ASP A 62 -3.34 0.53 36.97
N THR A 63 -2.45 0.03 36.12
CA THR A 63 -2.15 0.58 34.79
C THR A 63 -3.22 0.30 33.74
N ASN A 64 -4.21 -0.55 34.03
CA ASN A 64 -5.18 -1.04 33.06
C ASN A 64 -6.62 -0.61 33.36
N VAL A 65 -6.83 0.28 34.34
CA VAL A 65 -8.16 0.84 34.62
C VAL A 65 -8.66 1.58 33.39
N ARG A 66 -9.95 1.43 33.07
CA ARG A 66 -10.60 2.15 31.98
C ARG A 66 -11.43 3.31 32.51
N ASN A 67 -11.31 4.44 31.84
CA ASN A 67 -12.19 5.59 32.01
C ASN A 67 -13.52 5.39 31.24
N ASP A 68 -14.40 6.39 31.22
CA ASP A 68 -15.73 6.27 30.58
C ASP A 68 -15.66 6.13 29.04
N ASP A 69 -14.57 6.59 28.42
CA ASP A 69 -14.30 6.38 26.99
C ASP A 69 -13.78 4.96 26.71
N GLY A 70 -13.52 4.16 27.75
CA GLY A 70 -12.92 2.84 27.65
C GLY A 70 -11.40 2.86 27.48
N ASP A 71 -10.76 4.01 27.69
CA ASP A 71 -9.33 4.21 27.55
C ASP A 71 -8.60 3.90 28.85
N THR A 72 -7.46 3.25 28.71
CA THR A 72 -6.44 3.08 29.75
C THR A 72 -5.54 4.31 29.82
N PRO A 73 -4.76 4.51 30.91
CA PRO A 73 -3.80 5.62 31.00
C PRO A 73 -2.82 5.68 29.82
N LEU A 74 -2.37 4.51 29.34
CA LEU A 74 -1.50 4.40 28.16
C LEU A 74 -2.19 4.91 26.89
N CYS A 75 -3.48 4.59 26.70
CA CYS A 75 -4.24 5.01 25.52
C CYS A 75 -4.64 6.49 25.56
N VAL A 76 -4.89 7.05 26.75
CA VAL A 76 -5.14 8.49 26.91
C VAL A 76 -3.94 9.30 26.43
N MET A 77 -2.72 8.85 26.75
CA MET A 77 -1.49 9.47 26.26
C MET A 77 -1.37 9.36 24.73
N ALA A 78 -1.61 8.16 24.18
CA ALA A 78 -1.54 7.92 22.73
C ALA A 78 -2.50 8.80 21.90
N LYS A 79 -3.68 9.13 22.46
CA LYS A 79 -4.71 9.96 21.81
C LYS A 79 -4.44 11.47 21.85
N ARG A 80 -3.40 11.91 22.56
CA ARG A 80 -3.05 13.34 22.62
C ARG A 80 -2.56 13.79 21.25
N ASN A 81 -2.89 15.01 20.86
CA ASN A 81 -2.31 15.60 19.65
C ASN A 81 -0.79 15.72 19.80
N SER A 82 -0.09 15.70 18.66
CA SER A 82 1.37 15.79 18.54
C SER A 82 1.98 16.73 19.60
N CYS A 83 2.70 16.14 20.55
CA CYS A 83 3.42 16.89 21.58
C CYS A 83 4.84 17.18 21.09
N PRO A 84 5.47 18.30 21.49
CA PRO A 84 6.84 18.62 21.08
C PRO A 84 7.89 17.60 21.57
N ASN A 85 7.55 16.77 22.56
CA ASN A 85 8.50 15.89 23.23
C ASN A 85 8.03 14.42 23.25
N ASP A 86 8.07 13.78 22.07
CA ASP A 86 7.74 12.36 21.90
C ASP A 86 8.65 11.43 22.75
N THR A 87 9.88 11.87 23.07
CA THR A 87 10.78 11.10 23.95
C THR A 87 10.19 10.88 25.35
N LEU A 88 9.48 11.88 25.88
CA LEU A 88 8.82 11.77 27.18
C LEU A 88 7.67 10.76 27.16
N TYR A 89 6.95 10.68 26.05
CA TYR A 89 5.85 9.72 25.87
C TYR A 89 6.41 8.29 25.77
N ALA A 90 7.55 8.13 25.09
CA ALA A 90 8.29 6.87 25.04
C ALA A 90 8.76 6.43 26.45
N ASP A 91 9.33 7.33 27.25
CA ASP A 91 9.80 7.04 28.62
C ASP A 91 8.64 6.64 29.54
N ILE A 92 7.54 7.41 29.54
CA ILE A 92 6.33 7.10 30.32
C ILE A 92 5.72 5.76 29.87
N SER A 93 5.70 5.49 28.55
CA SER A 93 5.23 4.21 28.02
C SER A 93 6.08 3.04 28.53
N GLY A 94 7.41 3.19 28.51
CA GLY A 94 8.34 2.20 29.05
C GLY A 94 8.06 1.90 30.53
N LEU A 95 7.84 2.94 31.34
CA LEU A 95 7.47 2.79 32.75
C LEU A 95 6.14 2.03 32.94
N LEU A 96 5.09 2.44 32.22
CA LEU A 96 3.79 1.79 32.28
C LEU A 96 3.87 0.30 31.87
N LEU A 97 4.58 0.01 30.78
CA LEU A 97 4.78 -1.36 30.29
C LEU A 97 5.56 -2.21 31.30
N SER A 98 6.60 -1.65 31.94
CA SER A 98 7.36 -2.32 33.00
C SER A 98 6.50 -2.72 34.21
N LYS A 99 5.35 -2.06 34.39
CA LYS A 99 4.36 -2.32 35.45
C LYS A 99 3.13 -3.10 34.96
N GLY A 100 3.17 -3.64 33.75
CA GLY A 100 2.12 -4.54 33.24
C GLY A 100 0.96 -3.84 32.51
N ALA A 101 1.19 -2.64 31.97
CA ALA A 101 0.22 -2.01 31.07
C ALA A 101 0.01 -2.86 29.80
N LYS A 102 -1.26 -3.04 29.42
CA LYS A 102 -1.65 -3.82 28.23
C LYS A 102 -1.80 -2.90 27.03
N VAL A 103 -1.09 -3.22 25.94
CA VAL A 103 -1.21 -2.51 24.65
C VAL A 103 -2.49 -2.92 23.91
N THR A 104 -2.80 -4.22 23.93
CA THR A 104 -4.03 -4.76 23.32
C THR A 104 -5.25 -4.35 24.13
N ARG A 105 -6.34 -3.91 23.47
CA ARG A 105 -7.60 -3.48 24.12
C ARG A 105 -7.43 -2.29 25.08
N SER A 106 -6.45 -1.43 24.82
CA SER A 106 -6.15 -0.27 25.66
C SER A 106 -7.16 0.87 25.50
N GLY A 107 -8.00 0.85 24.46
CA GLY A 107 -9.10 1.78 24.23
C GLY A 107 -10.36 1.09 23.70
N LYS A 108 -11.47 1.82 23.62
CA LYS A 108 -12.72 1.30 23.03
C LYS A 108 -12.58 1.20 21.52
N ASN A 109 -12.58 -0.03 20.99
CA ASN A 109 -12.43 -0.33 19.56
C ASN A 109 -11.15 0.29 18.95
N THR A 110 -10.05 0.33 19.70
CA THR A 110 -8.74 0.78 19.21
C THR A 110 -7.63 0.28 20.15
N THR A 111 -6.36 0.49 19.77
CA THR A 111 -5.20 0.22 20.61
C THR A 111 -4.32 1.46 20.74
N ALA A 112 -3.53 1.52 21.81
CA ALA A 112 -2.61 2.61 22.07
C ALA A 112 -1.54 2.70 20.98
N LEU A 113 -1.23 1.57 20.34
CA LEU A 113 -0.34 1.52 19.19
C LEU A 113 -0.95 2.23 17.97
N ILE A 114 -2.20 1.91 17.62
CA ILE A 114 -2.91 2.57 16.49
C ILE A 114 -3.01 4.08 16.74
N GLU A 115 -3.43 4.47 17.95
CA GLU A 115 -3.57 5.90 18.30
C GLU A 115 -2.22 6.62 18.35
N ALA A 116 -1.15 5.99 18.84
CA ALA A 116 0.18 6.58 18.86
C ALA A 116 0.67 6.89 17.44
N VAL A 117 0.52 5.92 16.51
CA VAL A 117 0.89 6.11 15.11
C VAL A 117 0.06 7.21 14.46
N ARG A 118 -1.27 7.18 14.63
CA ARG A 118 -2.20 8.19 14.07
C ARG A 118 -1.88 9.61 14.53
N ASN A 119 -1.49 9.76 15.80
CA ASN A 119 -1.12 11.04 16.39
C ASN A 119 0.38 11.36 16.28
N ARG A 120 1.14 10.55 15.51
CA ARG A 120 2.55 10.75 15.16
C ARG A 120 3.53 10.66 16.33
N HIS A 121 3.18 9.91 17.37
CA HIS A 121 4.06 9.55 18.49
C HIS A 121 4.85 8.29 18.14
N PHE A 122 5.78 8.41 17.19
CA PHE A 122 6.49 7.26 16.61
C PHE A 122 7.46 6.62 17.60
N LEU A 123 8.12 7.40 18.47
CA LEU A 123 8.99 6.83 19.51
C LEU A 123 8.17 6.06 20.55
N MET A 124 7.00 6.57 20.92
CA MET A 124 6.04 5.81 21.73
C MET A 124 5.64 4.52 21.01
N ALA A 125 5.26 4.59 19.73
CA ALA A 125 4.88 3.42 18.95
C ALA A 125 6.02 2.38 18.89
N ASP A 126 7.27 2.80 18.69
CA ASP A 126 8.43 1.91 18.68
C ASP A 126 8.59 1.17 20.01
N VAL A 127 8.47 1.88 21.15
CA VAL A 127 8.50 1.24 22.48
C VAL A 127 7.38 0.21 22.61
N LEU A 128 6.16 0.53 22.15
CA LEU A 128 5.03 -0.40 22.18
C LEU A 128 5.30 -1.64 21.30
N LEU A 129 5.89 -1.47 20.11
CA LEU A 129 6.20 -2.57 19.19
C LEU A 129 7.28 -3.51 19.75
N MET A 130 8.28 -2.98 20.45
CA MET A 130 9.39 -3.75 21.01
C MET A 130 8.98 -4.68 22.16
N THR A 131 7.78 -4.54 22.72
CA THR A 131 7.29 -5.39 23.82
C THR A 131 6.84 -6.79 23.42
N GLY A 132 6.79 -7.10 22.10
CA GLY A 132 6.33 -8.40 21.60
C GLY A 132 4.83 -8.64 21.77
N ASN A 133 4.05 -7.58 22.03
CA ASN A 133 2.59 -7.66 22.05
C ASN A 133 2.03 -7.98 20.66
N ARG A 134 0.81 -8.55 20.63
CA ARG A 134 0.07 -8.73 19.37
C ARG A 134 -0.33 -7.38 18.79
N ILE A 135 -0.09 -7.19 17.50
CA ILE A 135 -0.35 -5.92 16.80
C ILE A 135 -1.44 -6.03 15.71
N ASP A 136 -2.06 -7.20 15.59
CA ASP A 136 -3.12 -7.56 14.62
C ASP A 136 -4.52 -7.03 14.98
N SER A 137 -4.60 -6.13 15.96
CA SER A 137 -5.88 -5.51 16.33
C SER A 137 -6.25 -4.41 15.35
N THR A 138 -7.55 -4.26 15.10
CA THR A 138 -8.12 -3.19 14.28
C THR A 138 -8.89 -2.19 15.13
N ASP A 139 -9.11 -1.00 14.59
CA ASP A 139 -9.96 0.00 15.19
C ASP A 139 -11.44 -0.11 14.75
N TRP A 140 -12.26 0.89 15.10
CA TRP A 140 -13.68 0.94 14.73
C TRP A 140 -13.94 0.99 13.21
N ASN A 141 -12.97 1.46 12.43
CA ASN A 141 -13.03 1.49 10.97
C ASN A 141 -12.38 0.23 10.34
N GLY A 142 -11.92 -0.72 11.14
CA GLY A 142 -11.18 -1.88 10.64
C GLY A 142 -9.73 -1.55 10.28
N ASP A 143 -9.22 -0.36 10.63
CA ASP A 143 -7.83 0.00 10.37
C ASP A 143 -6.92 -0.69 11.39
N ASN A 144 -6.02 -1.54 10.92
CA ASN A 144 -4.89 -2.03 11.73
C ASN A 144 -3.77 -0.96 11.79
N VAL A 145 -2.70 -1.22 12.56
CA VAL A 145 -1.59 -0.25 12.68
C VAL A 145 -0.89 0.02 11.34
N LEU A 146 -0.89 -0.93 10.41
CA LEU A 146 -0.32 -0.73 9.07
C LEU A 146 -1.15 0.27 8.25
N HIS A 147 -2.49 0.22 8.35
CA HIS A 147 -3.36 1.26 7.76
C HIS A 147 -3.05 2.64 8.35
N ALA A 148 -2.96 2.72 9.69
CA ALA A 148 -2.71 3.98 10.38
C ALA A 148 -1.35 4.61 10.03
N ILE A 149 -0.30 3.79 9.85
CA ILE A 149 1.03 4.31 9.49
C ILE A 149 1.10 4.76 8.04
N CYS A 150 0.44 4.03 7.13
CA CYS A 150 0.31 4.43 5.72
C CYS A 150 -0.43 5.77 5.58
N ASP A 151 -1.50 5.95 6.34
CA ASP A 151 -2.23 7.22 6.42
C ASP A 151 -1.35 8.36 6.93
N SER A 152 -0.65 8.12 8.05
CA SER A 152 0.26 9.09 8.66
C SER A 152 1.42 9.49 7.74
N ALA A 153 2.04 8.52 7.07
CA ALA A 153 3.12 8.76 6.09
C ALA A 153 2.64 9.66 4.95
N GLY A 154 1.45 9.40 4.42
CA GLY A 154 0.82 10.23 3.39
C GLY A 154 0.62 11.68 3.82
N TYR A 155 0.12 11.91 5.04
CA TYR A 155 -0.02 13.27 5.58
C TYR A 155 1.33 13.97 5.82
N ILE A 156 2.35 13.25 6.28
CA ILE A 156 3.70 13.80 6.49
C ILE A 156 4.29 14.24 5.14
N ALA A 157 4.22 13.39 4.12
CA ALA A 157 4.69 13.71 2.77
C ALA A 157 3.99 14.96 2.19
N ASN A 158 2.66 15.05 2.35
CA ASN A 158 1.86 16.22 1.96
C ASN A 158 2.33 17.52 2.64
N ASN A 159 2.60 17.45 3.95
CA ASN A 159 3.08 18.59 4.72
C ASN A 159 4.50 19.01 4.27
N ILE A 160 5.41 18.05 4.08
CA ILE A 160 6.77 18.30 3.57
C ILE A 160 6.71 19.03 2.22
N LYS A 161 5.90 18.53 1.29
CA LYS A 161 5.71 19.20 -0.01
C LYS A 161 5.19 20.62 0.15
N SER A 162 4.16 20.81 0.97
CA SER A 162 3.55 22.12 1.19
C SER A 162 4.58 23.12 1.73
N ARG A 163 5.47 22.67 2.63
CA ARG A 163 6.60 23.48 3.13
C ARG A 163 7.64 23.77 2.06
N LYS A 164 8.07 22.77 1.28
CA LYS A 164 9.00 22.96 0.15
C LYS A 164 8.45 23.95 -0.88
N LYS A 165 7.16 23.88 -1.20
CA LYS A 165 6.50 24.85 -2.10
C LYS A 165 6.51 26.26 -1.52
N ARG A 166 6.18 26.41 -0.23
CA ARG A 166 6.24 27.70 0.47
C ARG A 166 7.66 28.29 0.45
N ILE A 167 8.68 27.45 0.61
CA ILE A 167 10.09 27.87 0.52
C ILE A 167 10.45 28.32 -0.89
N ALA A 168 9.97 27.63 -1.94
CA ALA A 168 10.18 28.07 -3.32
C ALA A 168 9.55 29.45 -3.60
N ASP A 169 8.36 29.70 -3.05
CA ASP A 169 7.65 31.00 -3.13
C ASP A 169 8.44 32.15 -2.49
N PHE A 170 9.41 31.88 -1.59
CA PHE A 170 10.23 32.92 -0.95
C PHE A 170 11.09 33.70 -1.95
N ALA A 171 11.37 33.13 -3.13
CA ALA A 171 12.07 33.81 -4.21
C ALA A 171 11.16 34.75 -5.02
N GLU A 172 9.84 34.54 -4.97
CA GLU A 172 8.86 35.25 -5.81
C GLU A 172 8.07 36.32 -5.04
N ARG A 173 7.92 36.15 -3.72
CA ARG A 173 7.09 37.01 -2.86
C ARG A 173 7.84 37.45 -1.60
N TRP A 174 7.43 38.58 -1.04
CA TRP A 174 7.99 39.08 0.21
C TRP A 174 7.45 38.28 1.41
N TYR A 175 8.37 37.82 2.25
CA TYR A 175 8.10 37.16 3.54
C TYR A 175 9.06 37.71 4.59
N SER A 176 8.63 37.76 5.85
CA SER A 176 9.52 38.15 6.95
C SER A 176 10.58 37.07 7.21
N ASP A 177 11.75 37.46 7.73
CA ASP A 177 12.80 36.48 8.03
C ASP A 177 12.39 35.51 9.13
N LYS A 178 11.48 35.94 10.03
CA LYS A 178 10.85 35.07 11.02
C LYS A 178 10.00 33.98 10.35
N ASP A 179 9.13 34.34 9.41
CA ASP A 179 8.29 33.35 8.71
C ASP A 179 9.11 32.34 7.90
N LYS A 180 10.23 32.81 7.31
CA LYS A 180 11.16 31.94 6.60
C LYS A 180 11.79 30.94 7.55
N GLN A 181 12.32 31.43 8.67
CA GLN A 181 12.97 30.60 9.69
C GLN A 181 12.00 29.56 10.25
N GLU A 182 10.78 29.96 10.63
CA GLU A 182 9.73 29.05 11.10
C GLU A 182 9.40 27.98 10.04
N THR A 183 9.32 28.35 8.77
CA THR A 183 9.03 27.39 7.68
C THR A 183 10.18 26.39 7.48
N TYR A 184 11.44 26.81 7.62
CA TYR A 184 12.59 25.91 7.55
C TYR A 184 12.63 24.96 8.75
N GLU A 185 12.39 25.45 9.96
CA GLU A 185 12.33 24.65 11.18
C GLU A 185 11.18 23.63 11.13
N GLU A 186 10.00 24.03 10.65
CA GLU A 186 8.87 23.12 10.42
C GLU A 186 9.21 22.03 9.40
N LEU A 187 9.92 22.38 8.32
CA LEU A 187 10.36 21.38 7.33
C LEU A 187 11.37 20.40 7.93
N GLU A 188 12.35 20.88 8.70
CA GLU A 188 13.34 20.03 9.36
C GLU A 188 12.66 19.05 10.33
N SER A 189 11.73 19.55 11.16
CA SER A 189 10.92 18.74 12.07
C SER A 189 10.12 17.66 11.33
N LEU A 190 9.47 18.01 10.21
CA LEU A 190 8.74 17.05 9.38
C LEU A 190 9.65 15.99 8.74
N LEU A 191 10.88 16.33 8.36
CA LEU A 191 11.84 15.37 7.80
C LEU A 191 12.38 14.40 8.86
N VAL A 192 12.53 14.85 10.11
CA VAL A 192 12.83 13.95 11.23
C VAL A 192 11.66 13.00 11.47
N LEU A 193 10.44 13.54 11.46
CA LEU A 193 9.22 12.76 11.66
C LEU A 193 9.00 11.71 10.56
N ASP A 194 9.29 12.04 9.30
CA ASP A 194 9.24 11.11 8.17
C ASP A 194 10.20 9.93 8.36
N LYS A 195 11.42 10.18 8.82
CA LYS A 195 12.39 9.12 9.16
C LYS A 195 11.89 8.22 10.28
N GLN A 196 11.27 8.79 11.31
CA GLN A 196 10.68 8.02 12.41
C GLN A 196 9.51 7.18 11.91
N CYS A 197 8.62 7.74 11.10
CA CYS A 197 7.52 7.03 10.46
C CYS A 197 8.02 5.82 9.63
N CYS A 198 9.05 6.02 8.79
CA CYS A 198 9.65 4.93 8.03
C CYS A 198 10.28 3.85 8.93
N HIS A 199 10.91 4.26 10.04
CA HIS A 199 11.49 3.33 11.01
C HIS A 199 10.41 2.46 11.67
N THR A 200 9.34 3.09 12.19
CA THR A 200 8.21 2.39 12.80
C THR A 200 7.51 1.48 11.78
N ALA A 201 7.32 1.94 10.53
CA ALA A 201 6.73 1.13 9.46
C ALA A 201 7.56 -0.12 9.16
N ARG A 202 8.89 0.01 9.16
CA ARG A 202 9.80 -1.11 9.02
C ARG A 202 9.64 -2.11 10.17
N ILE A 203 9.58 -1.67 11.42
CA ILE A 203 9.37 -2.57 12.58
C ILE A 203 8.04 -3.31 12.45
N ILE A 204 6.95 -2.62 12.06
CA ILE A 204 5.63 -3.22 11.86
C ILE A 204 5.70 -4.33 10.79
N LEU A 205 6.32 -4.06 9.66
CA LEU A 205 6.46 -5.03 8.57
C LEU A 205 7.37 -6.20 8.95
N GLU A 206 8.50 -5.94 9.62
CA GLU A 206 9.43 -6.96 10.11
C GLU A 206 8.79 -7.89 11.15
N SER A 207 7.75 -7.44 11.85
CA SER A 207 7.03 -8.28 12.81
C SER A 207 6.34 -9.49 12.17
N GLY A 208 5.97 -9.40 10.88
CA GLY A 208 5.24 -10.43 10.15
C GLY A 208 3.85 -10.79 10.72
N GLN A 209 3.32 -10.01 11.66
CA GLN A 209 2.04 -10.29 12.33
C GLN A 209 0.82 -9.77 11.57
N ILE A 210 1.02 -8.79 10.69
CA ILE A 210 -0.06 -8.10 9.98
C ILE A 210 -0.06 -8.56 8.53
N ASP A 211 -1.23 -8.95 8.04
CA ASP A 211 -1.45 -9.16 6.62
C ASP A 211 -1.50 -7.81 5.90
N SER A 212 -0.57 -7.58 4.98
CA SER A 212 -0.51 -6.34 4.20
C SER A 212 -1.70 -6.17 3.24
N GLU A 213 -2.44 -7.25 2.99
CA GLU A 213 -3.62 -7.27 2.14
C GLU A 213 -4.93 -7.20 2.94
N GLU A 214 -4.87 -7.13 4.27
CA GLU A 214 -6.05 -6.92 5.11
C GLU A 214 -6.74 -5.61 4.73
N LYS A 215 -8.06 -5.67 4.54
CA LYS A 215 -8.88 -4.51 4.15
C LYS A 215 -9.58 -3.95 5.36
N ASN A 216 -9.61 -2.63 5.47
CA ASN A 216 -10.48 -1.94 6.43
C ASN A 216 -11.96 -2.00 6.01
N ASN A 217 -12.85 -1.40 6.81
CA ASN A 217 -14.29 -1.37 6.56
C ASN A 217 -14.66 -0.58 5.28
N CYS A 218 -13.74 0.25 4.76
CA CYS A 218 -13.89 0.93 3.47
C CYS A 218 -13.39 0.11 2.27
N GLY A 219 -12.92 -1.13 2.50
CA GLY A 219 -12.38 -2.01 1.46
C GLY A 219 -10.99 -1.63 0.97
N LYS A 220 -10.29 -0.73 1.67
CA LYS A 220 -8.93 -0.28 1.31
C LYS A 220 -7.88 -1.11 2.04
N THR A 221 -6.81 -1.46 1.33
CA THR A 221 -5.59 -2.00 1.95
C THR A 221 -4.67 -0.85 2.40
N PRO A 222 -3.73 -1.08 3.33
CA PRO A 222 -2.76 -0.07 3.74
C PRO A 222 -1.97 0.52 2.57
N PHE A 223 -1.56 -0.33 1.63
CA PHE A 223 -0.81 0.08 0.44
C PHE A 223 -1.61 1.08 -0.41
N LEU A 224 -2.91 0.83 -0.63
CA LEU A 224 -3.76 1.74 -1.40
C LEU A 224 -3.89 3.11 -0.72
N ILE A 225 -3.98 3.15 0.61
CA ILE A 225 -4.02 4.41 1.38
C ILE A 225 -2.72 5.19 1.18
N ALA A 226 -1.56 4.54 1.35
CA ALA A 226 -0.26 5.19 1.17
C ALA A 226 -0.11 5.73 -0.26
N ALA A 227 -0.44 4.92 -1.27
CA ALA A 227 -0.30 5.30 -2.67
C ALA A 227 -1.20 6.50 -3.02
N GLU A 228 -2.47 6.48 -2.60
CA GLU A 228 -3.41 7.58 -2.83
C GLU A 228 -2.93 8.90 -2.19
N LEU A 229 -2.45 8.86 -0.95
CA LEU A 229 -2.01 10.06 -0.25
C LEU A 229 -0.70 10.62 -0.81
N LEU A 230 0.23 9.76 -1.23
CA LEU A 230 1.48 10.17 -1.89
C LEU A 230 1.18 10.83 -3.25
N LEU A 231 0.26 10.26 -4.03
CA LEU A 231 -0.18 10.83 -5.31
C LEU A 231 -0.88 12.18 -5.12
N ARG A 232 -1.78 12.31 -4.14
CA ARG A 232 -2.37 13.61 -3.75
C ARG A 232 -1.30 14.59 -3.26
N GLY A 233 -0.26 14.06 -2.64
CA GLY A 233 0.98 14.76 -2.32
C GLY A 233 1.88 15.03 -3.52
N GLY A 234 1.43 14.78 -4.75
CA GLY A 234 2.17 14.94 -5.99
C GLY A 234 3.52 14.24 -6.00
N ALA A 235 3.59 13.06 -5.40
CA ALA A 235 4.50 12.05 -5.90
C ALA A 235 4.24 11.88 -7.40
N ASP A 236 5.31 11.78 -8.17
CA ASP A 236 5.21 11.57 -9.62
C ASP A 236 4.73 10.12 -9.86
N PRO A 237 3.52 9.92 -10.44
CA PRO A 237 3.03 8.57 -10.76
C PRO A 237 3.91 7.84 -11.77
N ASN A 238 4.74 8.56 -12.52
CA ASN A 238 5.63 8.03 -13.55
C ASN A 238 7.05 7.79 -13.04
N PHE A 239 7.33 8.06 -11.76
CA PHE A 239 8.63 7.77 -11.16
C PHE A 239 8.95 6.29 -11.31
N ARG A 240 10.15 6.00 -11.83
CA ARG A 240 10.66 4.64 -11.99
C ARG A 240 11.67 4.33 -10.88
N ASP A 241 11.47 3.22 -10.19
CA ASP A 241 12.37 2.75 -9.13
C ASP A 241 13.73 2.25 -9.71
N SER A 242 14.60 1.73 -8.86
CA SER A 242 15.91 1.20 -9.29
C SER A 242 15.81 -0.03 -10.20
N GLU A 243 14.65 -0.71 -10.22
CA GLU A 243 14.34 -1.82 -11.15
C GLU A 243 13.60 -1.32 -12.40
N GLU A 244 13.57 0.01 -12.57
CA GLU A 244 12.89 0.75 -13.63
C GLU A 244 11.37 0.53 -13.72
N ARG A 245 10.71 0.30 -12.58
CA ARG A 245 9.26 0.09 -12.50
C ARG A 245 8.53 1.32 -12.01
N THR A 246 7.39 1.64 -12.60
CA THR A 246 6.45 2.64 -12.10
C THR A 246 5.66 2.12 -10.90
N ALA A 247 5.02 3.03 -10.15
CA ALA A 247 4.14 2.67 -9.05
C ALA A 247 3.03 1.70 -9.48
N PHE A 248 2.47 1.91 -10.69
CA PHE A 248 1.49 1.01 -11.28
C PHE A 248 2.07 -0.39 -11.55
N ALA A 249 3.29 -0.49 -12.09
CA ALA A 249 3.92 -1.78 -12.36
C ALA A 249 4.28 -2.54 -11.07
N VAL A 250 4.72 -1.82 -10.03
CA VAL A 250 4.92 -2.41 -8.70
C VAL A 250 3.60 -2.91 -8.13
N TRP A 251 2.55 -2.08 -8.22
CA TRP A 251 1.20 -2.46 -7.80
C TRP A 251 0.80 -3.76 -8.48
N MET A 252 0.79 -3.84 -9.81
CA MET A 252 0.41 -5.04 -10.59
C MET A 252 1.29 -6.29 -10.34
N SER A 253 2.51 -6.12 -9.83
CA SER A 253 3.45 -7.23 -9.60
C SER A 253 3.26 -7.93 -8.26
N ASN A 254 2.57 -7.31 -7.30
CA ASN A 254 2.38 -7.88 -5.97
C ASN A 254 1.38 -9.03 -6.01
N ARG A 255 1.86 -10.23 -5.67
CA ARG A 255 1.08 -11.47 -5.74
C ARG A 255 0.04 -11.51 -4.62
N GLY A 256 -1.15 -10.99 -4.88
CA GLY A 256 -2.20 -11.02 -3.86
C GLY A 256 -3.48 -10.28 -4.20
N HIS A 257 -3.66 -9.78 -5.43
CA HIS A 257 -4.83 -8.97 -5.81
C HIS A 257 -6.13 -9.78 -5.91
N GLY A 258 -6.59 -10.30 -4.77
CA GLY A 258 -8.01 -10.47 -4.49
C GLY A 258 -8.61 -9.12 -4.13
N CYS A 259 -8.49 -8.12 -5.00
CA CYS A 259 -9.45 -7.03 -4.95
C CYS A 259 -10.76 -7.65 -5.46
N GLU A 260 -11.54 -8.26 -4.56
CA GLU A 260 -12.86 -8.82 -4.87
C GLU A 260 -13.85 -7.73 -5.34
N TYR A 261 -13.47 -6.45 -5.22
CA TYR A 261 -14.31 -5.29 -5.49
C TYR A 261 -13.66 -4.36 -6.51
N LYS A 262 -14.47 -3.95 -7.49
CA LYS A 262 -14.05 -3.14 -8.65
C LYS A 262 -13.70 -1.70 -8.24
N GLU A 263 -14.34 -1.18 -7.21
CA GLU A 263 -14.32 0.22 -6.83
C GLU A 263 -12.95 0.71 -6.33
N PRO A 264 -12.23 0.02 -5.42
CA PRO A 264 -10.92 0.48 -4.96
C PRO A 264 -9.86 0.48 -6.07
N CYS A 265 -9.92 -0.52 -6.97
CA CYS A 265 -9.06 -0.60 -8.15
C CYS A 265 -9.28 0.62 -9.06
N LEU A 266 -10.53 0.89 -9.45
CA LEU A 266 -10.86 2.04 -10.29
C LEU A 266 -10.51 3.37 -9.64
N HIS A 267 -10.75 3.52 -8.34
CA HIS A 267 -10.41 4.73 -7.60
C HIS A 267 -8.91 5.00 -7.60
N PHE A 268 -8.08 3.97 -7.44
CA PHE A 268 -6.63 4.10 -7.53
C PHE A 268 -6.16 4.52 -8.92
N LEU A 269 -6.69 3.88 -9.97
CA LEU A 269 -6.39 4.24 -11.36
C LEU A 269 -6.81 5.67 -11.69
N GLN A 270 -8.00 6.08 -11.26
CA GLN A 270 -8.47 7.46 -11.38
C GLN A 270 -7.54 8.43 -10.65
N CYS A 271 -7.05 8.07 -9.46
CA CYS A 271 -6.10 8.90 -8.73
C CYS A 271 -4.78 9.05 -9.47
N LEU A 272 -4.24 7.97 -10.06
CA LEU A 272 -3.05 8.03 -10.91
C LEU A 272 -3.26 8.99 -12.09
N THR A 273 -4.36 8.82 -12.84
CA THR A 273 -4.69 9.66 -13.99
C THR A 273 -4.84 11.13 -13.62
N VAL A 274 -5.55 11.46 -12.53
CA VAL A 274 -5.69 12.84 -12.02
C VAL A 274 -4.35 13.44 -11.61
N CYS A 275 -3.42 12.61 -11.15
CA CYS A 275 -2.06 13.01 -10.76
C CYS A 275 -1.06 13.06 -11.93
N GLY A 276 -1.51 12.89 -13.18
CA GLY A 276 -0.65 13.03 -14.36
C GLY A 276 0.07 11.74 -14.77
N TRP A 277 -0.53 10.59 -14.53
CA TRP A 277 -0.01 9.30 -15.00
C TRP A 277 0.00 9.23 -16.54
N ASP A 278 1.18 8.93 -17.09
CA ASP A 278 1.43 8.70 -18.50
C ASP A 278 1.28 7.21 -18.82
N LEU A 279 0.20 6.88 -19.54
CA LEU A 279 -0.17 5.52 -19.91
C LEU A 279 0.82 4.89 -20.91
N GLU A 280 1.48 5.73 -21.71
CA GLU A 280 2.35 5.32 -22.83
C GLU A 280 3.82 5.24 -22.42
N SER A 281 4.17 5.84 -21.28
CA SER A 281 5.50 5.70 -20.72
C SER A 281 5.83 4.24 -20.36
N PRO A 282 7.08 3.80 -20.52
CA PRO A 282 7.52 2.49 -20.06
C PRO A 282 7.27 2.29 -18.56
N ALA A 283 6.42 1.32 -18.24
CA ALA A 283 6.04 0.97 -16.88
C ALA A 283 7.07 0.06 -16.19
N ASP A 284 7.91 -0.65 -16.95
CA ASP A 284 8.96 -1.53 -16.44
C ASP A 284 10.24 -1.52 -17.30
N LYS A 285 11.28 -2.24 -16.87
CA LYS A 285 12.56 -2.39 -17.59
C LYS A 285 12.48 -3.11 -18.94
N GLU A 286 11.38 -3.81 -19.20
CA GLU A 286 11.18 -4.53 -20.46
C GLU A 286 10.55 -3.61 -21.53
N GLY A 287 10.23 -2.37 -21.16
CA GLY A 287 9.57 -1.41 -22.04
C GLY A 287 8.07 -1.64 -22.16
N ASN A 288 7.44 -2.43 -21.27
CA ASN A 288 6.00 -2.61 -21.30
C ASN A 288 5.30 -1.31 -20.91
N THR A 289 4.27 -0.90 -21.65
CA THR A 289 3.34 0.16 -21.24
C THR A 289 2.47 -0.30 -20.07
N ALA A 290 1.73 0.63 -19.45
CA ALA A 290 0.76 0.29 -18.40
C ALA A 290 -0.23 -0.80 -18.87
N LEU A 291 -0.72 -0.69 -20.11
CA LEU A 291 -1.64 -1.67 -20.67
C LEU A 291 -1.02 -3.06 -20.83
N SER A 292 0.25 -3.12 -21.28
CA SER A 292 0.99 -4.38 -21.37
C SER A 292 1.19 -5.05 -20.01
N VAL A 293 1.52 -4.27 -18.97
CA VAL A 293 1.63 -4.78 -17.60
C VAL A 293 0.28 -5.24 -17.06
N ALA A 294 -0.80 -4.50 -17.35
CA ALA A 294 -2.16 -4.87 -16.96
C ALA A 294 -2.59 -6.22 -17.57
N CYS A 295 -2.29 -6.43 -18.86
CA CYS A 295 -2.58 -7.69 -19.57
C CYS A 295 -1.88 -8.89 -18.94
N ARG A 296 -0.61 -8.75 -18.50
CA ARG A 296 0.09 -9.81 -17.75
C ARG A 296 -0.57 -10.12 -16.41
N GLY A 297 -1.15 -9.10 -15.79
CA GLY A 297 -1.87 -9.18 -14.52
C GLY A 297 -3.32 -9.66 -14.65
N ALA A 298 -3.87 -9.82 -15.86
CA ALA A 298 -5.26 -10.21 -16.13
C ALA A 298 -5.62 -11.64 -15.67
N LYS A 299 -4.68 -12.34 -15.03
CA LYS A 299 -4.97 -13.52 -14.22
C LYS A 299 -5.90 -13.22 -13.04
N TYR A 300 -5.94 -11.98 -12.57
CA TYR A 300 -6.77 -11.53 -11.47
C TYR A 300 -7.71 -10.42 -11.93
N ASP A 301 -8.86 -10.27 -11.27
CA ASP A 301 -9.88 -9.26 -11.57
C ASP A 301 -9.32 -7.83 -11.65
N THR A 302 -8.31 -7.55 -10.81
CA THR A 302 -7.61 -6.25 -10.82
C THR A 302 -6.95 -5.96 -12.16
N GLY A 303 -6.29 -6.94 -12.79
CA GLY A 303 -5.70 -6.76 -14.11
C GLY A 303 -6.76 -6.57 -15.19
N ILE A 304 -7.87 -7.31 -15.11
CA ILE A 304 -8.99 -7.20 -16.06
C ILE A 304 -9.63 -5.81 -15.99
N TRP A 305 -9.89 -5.29 -14.78
CA TRP A 305 -10.43 -3.95 -14.59
C TRP A 305 -9.43 -2.87 -15.02
N ALA A 306 -8.13 -3.06 -14.76
CA ALA A 306 -7.09 -2.16 -15.22
C ALA A 306 -7.02 -2.11 -16.76
N VAL A 307 -7.11 -3.26 -17.45
CA VAL A 307 -7.17 -3.30 -18.93
C VAL A 307 -8.36 -2.50 -19.44
N ARG A 308 -9.57 -2.76 -18.92
CA ARG A 308 -10.78 -2.03 -19.33
C ARG A 308 -10.64 -0.53 -19.10
N TYR A 309 -10.17 -0.12 -17.92
CA TYR A 309 -9.96 1.29 -17.61
C TYR A 309 -8.93 1.94 -18.56
N LEU A 310 -7.80 1.28 -18.82
CA LEU A 310 -6.74 1.81 -19.67
C LEU A 310 -7.21 1.98 -21.13
N VAL A 311 -7.93 0.99 -21.66
CA VAL A 311 -8.53 1.06 -23.00
C VAL A 311 -9.57 2.19 -23.08
N GLU A 312 -10.46 2.30 -22.09
CA GLU A 312 -11.45 3.40 -22.01
C GLU A 312 -10.79 4.79 -21.92
N ASN A 313 -9.58 4.87 -21.37
CA ASN A 313 -8.80 6.12 -21.27
C ASN A 313 -7.80 6.32 -22.42
N GLY A 314 -7.90 5.52 -23.49
CA GLY A 314 -7.17 5.73 -24.73
C GLY A 314 -5.73 5.23 -24.73
N ALA A 315 -5.38 4.25 -23.89
CA ALA A 315 -4.08 3.60 -23.95
C ALA A 315 -3.85 2.92 -25.31
N ASP A 316 -2.64 3.00 -25.86
CA ASP A 316 -2.32 2.37 -27.14
C ASP A 316 -2.32 0.83 -27.03
N VAL A 317 -3.37 0.22 -27.60
CA VAL A 317 -3.55 -1.24 -27.66
C VAL A 317 -2.51 -1.96 -28.52
N ASN A 318 -1.78 -1.21 -29.35
CA ASN A 318 -0.74 -1.71 -30.25
C ASN A 318 0.67 -1.32 -29.83
N ALA A 319 0.85 -0.75 -28.63
CA ALA A 319 2.18 -0.42 -28.12
C ALA A 319 3.10 -1.64 -28.08
N HIS A 320 4.39 -1.44 -28.32
CA HIS A 320 5.37 -2.53 -28.42
C HIS A 320 6.42 -2.38 -27.33
N ASN A 321 6.69 -3.44 -26.59
CA ASN A 321 7.80 -3.46 -25.65
C ASN A 321 9.16 -3.63 -26.34
N MET A 322 10.25 -3.73 -25.58
CA MET A 322 11.59 -3.90 -26.15
C MET A 322 11.76 -5.17 -27.00
N GLN A 323 10.83 -6.13 -26.89
CA GLN A 323 10.82 -7.36 -27.68
C GLN A 323 9.81 -7.36 -28.83
N GLY A 324 9.13 -6.24 -29.08
CA GLY A 324 8.11 -6.13 -30.13
C GLY A 324 6.78 -6.81 -29.77
N GLN A 325 6.56 -7.13 -28.50
CA GLN A 325 5.31 -7.76 -28.04
C GLN A 325 4.25 -6.68 -27.81
N THR A 326 3.02 -6.97 -28.25
CA THR A 326 1.85 -6.12 -28.01
C THR A 326 1.16 -6.48 -26.68
N PRO A 327 0.29 -5.61 -26.12
CA PRO A 327 -0.56 -5.95 -24.97
C PRO A 327 -1.32 -7.26 -25.14
N ALA A 328 -1.91 -7.49 -26.33
CA ALA A 328 -2.63 -8.72 -26.63
C ALA A 328 -1.74 -9.97 -26.57
N MET A 329 -0.47 -9.89 -27.03
CA MET A 329 0.49 -10.99 -26.85
C MET A 329 0.84 -11.20 -25.38
N ASN A 330 1.04 -10.11 -24.63
CA ASN A 330 1.35 -10.12 -23.19
C ASN A 330 0.20 -10.66 -22.31
N LEU A 331 -1.05 -10.69 -22.80
CA LEU A 331 -2.18 -11.33 -22.14
C LEU A 331 -2.01 -12.86 -22.04
N TYR A 332 -1.50 -13.46 -23.12
CA TYR A 332 -1.26 -14.90 -23.28
C TYR A 332 0.20 -15.30 -23.02
N GLY A 333 1.02 -14.43 -22.43
CA GLY A 333 2.41 -14.75 -22.15
C GLY A 333 3.31 -13.52 -22.08
N GLY A 334 4.55 -13.67 -22.53
CA GLY A 334 5.42 -12.54 -22.79
C GLY A 334 6.45 -12.21 -21.73
N ARG A 335 6.71 -13.07 -20.72
CA ARG A 335 7.84 -12.81 -19.80
C ARG A 335 9.12 -12.57 -20.60
N TYR A 336 9.92 -11.58 -20.16
CA TYR A 336 11.22 -11.33 -20.75
C TYR A 336 12.04 -12.61 -20.85
N TRP A 337 12.44 -12.90 -22.08
CA TRP A 337 13.35 -13.98 -22.40
C TRP A 337 14.63 -13.37 -22.97
N ASP A 338 15.76 -13.66 -22.34
CA ASP A 338 17.07 -13.06 -22.62
C ASP A 338 17.82 -13.72 -23.79
N GLY A 339 17.20 -14.69 -24.47
CA GLY A 339 17.87 -15.46 -25.51
C GLY A 339 18.61 -16.71 -25.02
N ASN A 340 18.79 -16.88 -23.71
CA ASN A 340 19.50 -18.03 -23.17
C ASN A 340 18.54 -19.20 -22.91
N ILE A 341 18.66 -20.25 -23.72
CA ILE A 341 18.06 -21.55 -23.42
C ILE A 341 19.00 -22.26 -22.44
N PRO A 342 18.62 -22.51 -21.16
CA PRO A 342 19.44 -23.33 -20.28
C PRO A 342 19.59 -24.73 -20.90
N ARG A 343 20.81 -25.13 -21.29
CA ARG A 343 21.10 -26.47 -21.83
C ARG A 343 21.17 -27.54 -20.74
N PHE A 344 20.30 -27.48 -19.73
CA PHE A 344 20.21 -28.51 -18.71
C PHE A 344 19.12 -29.50 -19.08
N SER A 345 19.48 -30.77 -19.25
CA SER A 345 18.54 -31.86 -19.47
C SER A 345 17.61 -32.00 -18.27
N GLY A 346 16.34 -31.62 -18.40
CA GLY A 346 15.32 -31.82 -17.37
C GLY A 346 14.26 -30.71 -17.24
N PHE A 347 14.51 -29.51 -17.77
CA PHE A 347 13.52 -28.42 -17.79
C PHE A 347 13.06 -28.13 -19.23
N ALA A 348 11.76 -27.88 -19.41
CA ALA A 348 11.20 -27.48 -20.71
C ALA A 348 11.83 -26.15 -21.17
N ARG A 349 12.07 -26.01 -22.49
CA ARG A 349 12.50 -24.73 -23.07
C ARG A 349 11.41 -23.69 -22.79
N SER A 350 11.75 -22.59 -22.11
CA SER A 350 10.82 -21.48 -21.89
C SER A 350 10.86 -20.56 -23.09
N TYR A 351 9.73 -20.39 -23.75
CA TYR A 351 9.56 -19.49 -24.89
C TYR A 351 8.77 -18.24 -24.48
N PRO A 352 8.84 -17.13 -25.25
CA PRO A 352 8.05 -15.93 -24.97
C PRO A 352 6.54 -16.22 -24.85
N TYR A 353 6.04 -17.19 -25.63
CA TYR A 353 4.65 -17.64 -25.66
C TYR A 353 4.34 -18.79 -24.68
N ASP A 354 5.30 -19.22 -23.85
CA ASP A 354 5.12 -20.30 -22.87
C ASP A 354 5.19 -19.74 -21.43
N GLY A 355 4.26 -20.11 -20.54
CA GLY A 355 4.34 -19.71 -19.13
C GLY A 355 3.04 -19.26 -18.44
N ARG A 356 1.90 -19.32 -19.13
CA ARG A 356 0.56 -19.14 -18.55
C ARG A 356 -0.46 -19.98 -19.33
N ALA A 357 -1.44 -20.55 -18.64
CA ALA A 357 -2.59 -21.19 -19.28
C ALA A 357 -3.70 -20.16 -19.50
N CYS A 358 -4.30 -20.14 -20.70
CA CYS A 358 -5.41 -19.26 -21.02
C CYS A 358 -6.73 -19.76 -20.43
N THR A 359 -7.55 -18.82 -19.98
CA THR A 359 -8.89 -19.03 -19.42
C THR A 359 -9.95 -18.34 -20.29
N GLU A 360 -11.23 -18.64 -20.08
CA GLU A 360 -12.34 -17.95 -20.75
C GLU A 360 -12.31 -16.44 -20.47
N GLN A 361 -11.89 -16.04 -19.27
CA GLN A 361 -11.74 -14.64 -18.88
C GLN A 361 -10.64 -13.89 -19.67
N ASP A 362 -9.62 -14.62 -20.14
CA ASP A 362 -8.61 -14.05 -21.03
C ASP A 362 -9.18 -13.78 -22.42
N ALA A 363 -10.11 -14.64 -22.89
CA ALA A 363 -10.82 -14.40 -24.14
C ALA A 363 -11.72 -13.15 -24.04
N GLU A 364 -12.46 -12.98 -22.94
CA GLU A 364 -13.23 -11.75 -22.68
C GLU A 364 -12.35 -10.49 -22.61
N THR A 365 -11.14 -10.60 -22.04
CA THR A 365 -10.19 -9.48 -21.98
C THR A 365 -9.58 -9.20 -23.35
N LEU A 366 -9.34 -10.24 -24.15
CA LEU A 366 -8.89 -10.11 -25.54
C LEU A 366 -9.95 -9.42 -26.40
N GLU A 367 -11.23 -9.76 -26.24
CA GLU A 367 -12.34 -9.12 -26.94
C GLU A 367 -12.30 -7.59 -26.75
N VAL A 368 -12.10 -7.11 -25.51
CA VAL A 368 -11.95 -5.67 -25.21
C VAL A 368 -10.79 -5.03 -25.99
N LEU A 369 -9.65 -5.73 -26.10
CA LEU A 369 -8.51 -5.23 -26.87
C LEU A 369 -8.79 -5.20 -28.37
N LEU A 370 -9.48 -6.23 -28.90
CA LEU A 370 -9.84 -6.33 -30.32
C LEU A 370 -10.88 -5.27 -30.72
N GLU A 371 -11.90 -5.04 -29.89
CA GLU A 371 -12.88 -3.96 -30.07
C GLU A 371 -12.21 -2.58 -30.11
N ALA A 372 -11.13 -2.41 -29.36
CA ALA A 372 -10.32 -1.20 -29.34
C ALA A 372 -9.29 -1.11 -30.49
N GLY A 373 -9.22 -2.12 -31.37
CA GLY A 373 -8.39 -2.11 -32.57
C GLY A 373 -7.00 -2.73 -32.39
N ALA A 374 -6.84 -3.70 -31.49
CA ALA A 374 -5.60 -4.46 -31.39
C ALA A 374 -5.29 -5.24 -32.68
N ASP A 375 -4.08 -5.08 -33.21
CA ASP A 375 -3.61 -5.73 -34.43
C ASP A 375 -3.17 -7.16 -34.13
N ILE A 376 -3.88 -8.11 -34.73
CA ILE A 376 -3.69 -9.55 -34.58
C ILE A 376 -2.47 -10.10 -35.36
N ASN A 377 -1.95 -9.34 -36.32
CA ASN A 377 -0.93 -9.79 -37.27
C ASN A 377 0.48 -9.29 -36.97
N VAL A 378 0.66 -8.50 -35.91
CA VAL A 378 1.99 -8.06 -35.45
C VAL A 378 2.88 -9.27 -35.17
N LYS A 379 4.17 -9.14 -35.51
CA LYS A 379 5.20 -10.13 -35.19
C LYS A 379 6.17 -9.53 -34.20
N ASP A 380 6.41 -10.26 -33.10
CA ASP A 380 7.47 -9.90 -32.16
C ASP A 380 8.87 -10.13 -32.79
N LYS A 381 9.93 -9.82 -32.04
CA LYS A 381 11.32 -10.02 -32.52
C LYS A 381 11.68 -11.49 -32.79
N TRP A 382 10.90 -12.44 -32.30
CA TRP A 382 11.03 -13.87 -32.58
C TRP A 382 10.12 -14.36 -33.70
N GLY A 383 9.41 -13.46 -34.38
CA GLY A 383 8.48 -13.80 -35.45
C GLY A 383 7.17 -14.40 -34.96
N ASN A 384 6.89 -14.39 -33.65
CA ASN A 384 5.63 -14.91 -33.11
C ASN A 384 4.50 -13.89 -33.34
N THR A 385 3.36 -14.39 -33.83
CA THR A 385 2.09 -13.66 -33.90
C THR A 385 1.24 -13.94 -32.67
N LEU A 386 0.14 -13.20 -32.49
CA LEU A 386 -0.82 -13.47 -31.40
C LEU A 386 -1.31 -14.93 -31.39
N LEU A 387 -1.51 -15.54 -32.56
CA LEU A 387 -1.88 -16.96 -32.66
C LEU A 387 -0.82 -17.91 -32.06
N HIS A 388 0.47 -17.58 -32.16
CA HIS A 388 1.52 -18.37 -31.51
C HIS A 388 1.42 -18.30 -29.98
N TYR A 389 1.09 -17.13 -29.43
CA TYR A 389 0.87 -16.94 -27.99
C TYR A 389 -0.36 -17.70 -27.48
N ILE A 390 -1.48 -17.63 -28.22
CA ILE A 390 -2.70 -18.37 -27.89
C ILE A 390 -2.44 -19.88 -27.92
N ALA A 391 -1.77 -20.38 -28.98
CA ALA A 391 -1.40 -21.79 -29.11
C ALA A 391 -0.40 -22.24 -28.03
N GLY A 392 0.51 -21.37 -27.59
CA GLY A 392 1.44 -21.64 -26.50
C GLY A 392 0.75 -21.79 -25.14
N SER A 393 -0.40 -21.13 -24.97
CA SER A 393 -1.19 -21.08 -23.74
C SER A 393 -2.28 -22.16 -23.62
N SER A 394 -2.32 -23.13 -24.55
CA SER A 394 -3.35 -24.16 -24.73
C SER A 394 -4.02 -24.68 -23.44
N MET A 395 -5.27 -24.24 -23.24
CA MET A 395 -6.28 -24.73 -22.28
C MET A 395 -7.68 -24.36 -22.78
N ARG A 396 -8.73 -24.50 -21.96
CA ARG A 396 -10.13 -24.28 -22.35
C ARG A 396 -10.36 -23.03 -23.20
N GLY A 397 -9.80 -21.87 -22.80
CA GLY A 397 -10.02 -20.59 -23.49
C GLY A 397 -9.27 -20.37 -24.81
N SER A 398 -8.39 -21.29 -25.25
CA SER A 398 -7.58 -21.10 -26.46
C SER A 398 -8.45 -21.12 -27.72
N LYS A 399 -9.51 -21.94 -27.71
CA LYS A 399 -10.47 -22.06 -28.80
C LYS A 399 -11.28 -20.78 -28.95
N GLU A 400 -11.85 -20.26 -27.86
CA GLU A 400 -12.66 -19.04 -27.83
C GLU A 400 -11.80 -17.83 -28.23
N ALA A 401 -10.57 -17.73 -27.71
CA ALA A 401 -9.63 -16.69 -28.11
C ALA A 401 -9.30 -16.75 -29.61
N THR A 402 -9.11 -17.95 -30.17
CA THR A 402 -8.84 -18.12 -31.60
C THR A 402 -10.08 -17.80 -32.44
N GLU A 403 -11.28 -18.17 -31.98
CA GLU A 403 -12.55 -17.80 -32.62
C GLU A 403 -12.70 -16.28 -32.70
N LEU A 404 -12.44 -15.56 -31.61
CA LEU A 404 -12.46 -14.09 -31.58
C LEU A 404 -11.46 -13.47 -32.56
N VAL A 405 -10.21 -13.97 -32.59
CA VAL A 405 -9.19 -13.46 -33.53
C VAL A 405 -9.61 -13.64 -34.99
N MET A 406 -10.30 -14.75 -35.32
CA MET A 406 -10.83 -15.01 -36.66
C MET A 406 -12.08 -14.19 -37.00
N GLU A 407 -12.84 -13.78 -35.99
CA GLU A 407 -14.03 -12.94 -36.18
C GLU A 407 -13.65 -11.46 -36.42
N PHE A 408 -12.70 -10.94 -35.64
CA PHE A 408 -12.25 -9.55 -35.74
C PHE A 408 -11.25 -9.29 -36.87
N GLY A 409 -10.69 -10.34 -37.49
CA GLY A 409 -9.81 -10.18 -38.65
C GLY A 409 -9.39 -11.49 -39.32
N THR A 410 -8.49 -11.37 -40.29
CA THR A 410 -7.92 -12.52 -41.01
C THR A 410 -6.48 -12.75 -40.54
N PRO A 411 -6.24 -13.60 -39.52
CA PRO A 411 -4.88 -13.88 -39.07
C PRO A 411 -4.13 -14.78 -40.06
N ASP A 412 -2.82 -14.60 -40.18
CA ASP A 412 -1.96 -15.53 -40.93
C ASP A 412 -1.70 -16.80 -40.12
N VAL A 413 -2.56 -17.82 -40.32
CA VAL A 413 -2.43 -19.14 -39.70
C VAL A 413 -1.19 -19.91 -40.14
N SER A 414 -0.60 -19.52 -41.27
CA SER A 414 0.58 -20.15 -41.85
C SER A 414 1.90 -19.48 -41.45
N ALA A 415 1.82 -18.38 -40.69
CA ALA A 415 3.00 -17.66 -40.22
C ALA A 415 3.92 -18.60 -39.44
N VAL A 416 5.20 -18.60 -39.82
CA VAL A 416 6.25 -19.32 -39.10
C VAL A 416 7.08 -18.35 -38.26
N ASN A 417 7.35 -18.72 -37.02
CA ASN A 417 8.26 -17.99 -36.14
C ASN A 417 9.74 -18.32 -36.44
N ASN A 418 10.66 -17.74 -35.67
CA ASN A 418 12.11 -17.96 -35.84
C ASN A 418 12.57 -19.39 -35.50
N GLU A 419 11.70 -20.25 -34.96
CA GLU A 419 11.96 -21.67 -34.78
C GLU A 419 11.46 -22.51 -35.96
N GLY A 420 10.83 -21.89 -36.95
CA GLY A 420 10.18 -22.56 -38.07
C GLY A 420 8.87 -23.25 -37.67
N LEU A 421 8.22 -22.81 -36.60
CA LEU A 421 6.96 -23.36 -36.12
C LEU A 421 5.81 -22.42 -36.46
N THR A 422 4.69 -23.01 -36.90
CA THR A 422 3.39 -22.35 -36.98
C THR A 422 2.64 -22.44 -35.65
N ALA A 423 1.54 -21.68 -35.52
CA ALA A 423 0.62 -21.84 -34.38
C ALA A 423 0.05 -23.28 -34.29
N LEU A 424 -0.18 -23.94 -35.44
CA LEU A 424 -0.63 -25.33 -35.50
C LEU A 424 0.43 -26.30 -34.93
N ASP A 425 1.70 -26.08 -35.25
CA ASP A 425 2.80 -26.92 -34.73
C ASP A 425 2.94 -26.79 -33.21
N ILE A 426 2.73 -25.59 -32.67
CA ILE A 426 2.76 -25.34 -31.21
C ILE A 426 1.57 -26.04 -30.54
N ALA A 427 0.36 -25.90 -31.09
CA ALA A 427 -0.84 -26.56 -30.56
C ALA A 427 -0.69 -28.10 -30.57
N ALA A 428 -0.10 -28.66 -31.63
CA ALA A 428 0.19 -30.08 -31.73
C ALA A 428 1.22 -30.54 -30.68
N LYS A 429 2.28 -29.77 -30.44
CA LYS A 429 3.28 -30.06 -29.39
C LYS A 429 2.69 -30.03 -27.97
N LYS A 430 1.70 -29.17 -27.72
CA LYS A 430 0.97 -29.08 -26.45
C LYS A 430 -0.15 -30.12 -26.33
N ASN A 431 -0.41 -30.91 -27.37
CA ASN A 431 -1.48 -31.90 -27.45
C ASN A 431 -2.90 -31.30 -27.30
N ASP A 432 -3.10 -30.09 -27.83
CA ASP A 432 -4.41 -29.42 -27.85
C ASP A 432 -5.21 -29.85 -29.09
N GLU A 433 -5.84 -31.02 -29.00
CA GLU A 433 -6.62 -31.57 -30.13
C GLU A 433 -7.73 -30.64 -30.61
N THR A 434 -8.33 -29.87 -29.70
CA THR A 434 -9.41 -28.93 -29.99
C THR A 434 -8.91 -27.80 -30.88
N LEU A 435 -7.81 -27.17 -30.49
CA LEU A 435 -7.21 -26.08 -31.26
C LEU A 435 -6.62 -26.58 -32.58
N VAL A 436 -5.98 -27.76 -32.59
CA VAL A 436 -5.48 -28.39 -33.83
C VAL A 436 -6.61 -28.61 -34.85
N LYS A 437 -7.71 -29.25 -34.44
CA LYS A 437 -8.87 -29.47 -35.32
C LYS A 437 -9.50 -28.16 -35.78
N PHE A 438 -9.43 -27.11 -34.96
CA PHE A 438 -9.94 -25.79 -35.31
C PHE A 438 -9.05 -25.12 -36.36
N LEU A 439 -7.75 -24.99 -36.10
CA LEU A 439 -6.80 -24.34 -37.01
C LEU A 439 -6.75 -25.04 -38.39
N LEU A 440 -6.88 -26.37 -38.43
CA LEU A 440 -6.95 -27.14 -39.68
C LEU A 440 -8.15 -26.80 -40.58
N LYS A 441 -9.21 -26.17 -40.04
CA LYS A 441 -10.35 -25.71 -40.86
C LYS A 441 -10.02 -24.44 -41.66
N TYR A 442 -9.00 -23.70 -41.22
CA TYR A 442 -8.64 -22.39 -41.76
C TYR A 442 -7.26 -22.38 -42.44
N SER A 443 -6.52 -23.49 -42.38
CA SER A 443 -5.20 -23.71 -42.99
C SER A 443 -5.24 -24.04 -44.48
#